data_AF-A0A0U2X0H8-F1
#
_entry.id   AF-A0A0U2X0H8-F1
#
_cell.length_a   1.000
_cell.length_b   1.000
_cell.length_c   1.000
_cell.angle_alpha   90.00
_cell.angle_beta   90.00
_cell.angle_gamma   90.00
#
_symmetry.space_group_name_H-M   'P 1'
#
loop_
_entity.id
_entity.type
_entity.pdbx_description
1 polymer ?
#
loop_
_entity_poly.entity_id
_entity_poly.type
_entity_poly.pdbx_seq_one_letter_code
_entity_poly.pdbx_strand_id
1 'polypeptide(L)'
;MTYKIGVIGDRDSVMPFKLFGFEVVYAASSKQVRETIESMAKNNFGVIFITEDASELVAETIERYKSEVTPAIILIPSHNGTKGIGLKEIQDNVERAVGQNIL
;
A
#
# COMPACT_ATOMS: atom_id res chain seq x y z
N MET A 1 20.49 -1.11 -8.89
CA MET A 1 19.48 -0.13 -9.35
C MET A 1 18.96 0.61 -8.13
N THR A 2 18.82 1.93 -8.22
CA THR A 2 18.33 2.77 -7.09
C THR A 2 16.84 3.00 -7.28
N TYR A 3 16.02 2.52 -6.35
CA TYR A 3 14.57 2.67 -6.38
C TYR A 3 14.11 3.76 -5.40
N LYS A 4 13.01 4.44 -5.74
CA LYS A 4 12.34 5.37 -4.82
C LYS A 4 11.34 4.62 -3.93
N ILE A 5 11.02 5.24 -2.79
CA ILE A 5 10.00 4.75 -1.84
C ILE A 5 8.89 5.79 -1.74
N GLY A 6 7.65 5.33 -1.88
CA GLY A 6 6.44 6.14 -1.79
C GLY A 6 5.66 5.81 -0.53
N VAL A 7 4.92 6.78 0.01
CA VAL A 7 4.01 6.59 1.13
C VAL A 7 2.69 7.32 0.85
N ILE A 8 1.56 6.63 1.03
CA ILE A 8 0.22 7.16 0.81
C ILE A 8 -0.62 6.97 2.09
N GLY A 9 -1.23 8.03 2.60
CA GLY A 9 -2.10 7.92 3.78
C GLY A 9 -2.63 9.25 4.28
N ASP A 10 -3.31 9.26 5.42
CA ASP A 10 -3.72 10.51 6.05
C ASP A 10 -2.50 11.29 6.55
N ARG A 11 -2.66 12.62 6.63
CA ARG A 11 -1.55 13.53 6.92
C ARG A 11 -0.83 13.20 8.22
N ASP A 12 -1.59 12.91 9.27
CA ASP A 12 -1.06 12.75 10.62
C ASP A 12 -0.28 11.45 10.77
N SER A 13 -0.68 10.40 10.03
CA SER A 13 0.03 9.12 10.00
C SER A 13 1.31 9.16 9.17
N VAL A 14 1.30 9.80 7.98
CA VAL A 14 2.39 9.62 7.00
C VAL A 14 3.35 10.79 6.86
N MET A 15 3.07 11.95 7.45
CA MET A 15 3.95 13.12 7.36
C MET A 15 5.40 12.87 7.82
N PRO A 16 5.68 12.12 8.92
CA PRO A 16 7.05 11.89 9.38
C PRO A 16 7.95 11.19 8.36
N PHE A 17 7.40 10.41 7.41
CA PHE A 17 8.20 9.71 6.39
C PHE A 17 8.96 10.66 5.47
N LYS A 18 8.55 11.93 5.36
CA LYS A 18 9.29 12.95 4.59
C LYS A 18 10.72 13.16 5.13
N LEU A 19 10.95 12.94 6.41
CA LEU A 19 12.28 13.09 7.04
C LEU A 19 13.31 12.10 6.47
N PHE A 20 12.85 10.98 5.90
CA PHE A 20 13.69 9.94 5.31
C PHE A 20 13.82 10.07 3.78
N GLY A 21 13.29 11.15 3.19
CA GLY A 21 13.34 11.37 1.74
C GLY A 21 12.33 10.53 0.94
N PHE A 22 11.31 9.98 1.60
CA PHE A 22 10.25 9.24 0.92
C PHE A 22 9.29 10.22 0.22
N GLU A 23 8.71 9.80 -0.90
CA GLU A 23 7.69 10.58 -1.59
C GLU A 23 6.34 10.36 -0.92
N VAL A 24 5.91 11.33 -0.10
CA VAL A 24 4.68 11.25 0.69
C VAL A 24 3.52 11.96 0.01
N VAL A 25 2.43 11.24 -0.22
CA VAL A 25 1.18 11.75 -0.79
C VAL A 25 0.04 11.57 0.22
N TYR A 26 -0.72 12.62 0.46
CA TYR A 26 -1.86 12.56 1.37
C TYR A 26 -3.10 12.06 0.63
N ALA A 27 -3.74 11.02 1.14
CA ALA A 27 -4.92 10.42 0.53
C ALA A 27 -6.16 11.30 0.77
N ALA A 28 -6.65 11.98 -0.28
CA ALA A 28 -7.87 12.79 -0.20
C ALA A 28 -9.07 12.17 -0.95
N SER A 29 -8.83 11.29 -1.94
CA SER A 29 -9.89 10.60 -2.67
C SER A 29 -9.39 9.31 -3.33
N SER A 30 -10.30 8.37 -3.63
CA SER A 30 -9.99 7.14 -4.38
C SER A 30 -9.31 7.42 -5.71
N LYS A 31 -9.78 8.42 -6.46
CA LYS A 31 -9.19 8.84 -7.74
C LYS A 31 -7.73 9.25 -7.56
N GLN A 32 -7.45 10.12 -6.58
CA GLN A 32 -6.09 10.60 -6.33
C GLN A 32 -5.16 9.46 -5.90
N VAL A 33 -5.61 8.58 -5.01
CA VAL A 33 -4.81 7.44 -4.54
C VAL A 33 -4.48 6.52 -5.73
N ARG A 34 -5.46 6.21 -6.58
CA ARG A 34 -5.25 5.39 -7.79
C ARG A 34 -4.23 6.02 -8.73
N GLU A 35 -4.42 7.30 -9.08
CA GLU A 35 -3.50 8.02 -9.97
C GLU A 35 -2.08 8.11 -9.39
N THR A 36 -1.97 8.22 -8.07
CA THR A 36 -0.68 8.22 -7.36
C THR A 36 0.04 6.88 -7.48
N ILE A 37 -0.66 5.76 -7.23
CA ILE A 37 -0.07 4.41 -7.38
C ILE A 37 0.39 4.19 -8.82
N GLU A 38 -0.47 4.50 -9.80
CA GLU A 38 -0.15 4.34 -11.22
C GLU A 38 1.04 5.21 -11.65
N SER A 39 1.15 6.43 -11.10
CA SER A 39 2.28 7.32 -11.32
C SER A 39 3.57 6.78 -10.70
N MET A 40 3.54 6.33 -9.43
CA MET A 40 4.70 5.76 -8.75
C MET A 40 5.20 4.49 -9.45
N ALA A 41 4.29 3.63 -9.91
CA ALA A 41 4.63 2.45 -10.70
C ALA A 41 5.36 2.83 -12.01
N LYS A 42 4.86 3.83 -12.76
CA LYS A 42 5.52 4.33 -13.97
C LYS A 42 6.88 4.97 -13.71
N ASN A 43 7.09 5.51 -12.51
CA ASN A 43 8.32 6.19 -12.10
C ASN A 43 9.33 5.27 -11.40
N ASN A 44 9.22 3.95 -11.59
CA ASN A 44 10.14 2.94 -11.04
C ASN A 44 10.33 3.04 -9.52
N PHE A 45 9.22 3.18 -8.80
CA PHE A 45 9.22 3.00 -7.34
C PHE A 45 9.43 1.52 -7.01
N GLY A 46 10.23 1.26 -5.99
CA GLY A 46 10.46 -0.11 -5.51
C GLY A 46 9.37 -0.54 -4.54
N VAL A 47 9.00 0.36 -3.61
CA VAL A 47 8.02 0.11 -2.55
C VAL A 47 7.08 1.29 -2.44
N ILE A 48 5.80 0.99 -2.24
CA ILE A 48 4.76 1.96 -1.89
C ILE A 48 4.13 1.49 -0.57
N PHE A 49 4.36 2.23 0.51
CA PHE A 49 3.59 2.05 1.74
C PHE A 49 2.24 2.75 1.61
N ILE A 50 1.15 2.10 2.00
CA ILE A 50 -0.18 2.69 1.96
C ILE A 50 -0.92 2.39 3.26
N THR A 51 -1.57 3.39 3.88
CA THR A 51 -2.39 3.11 5.06
C THR A 51 -3.58 2.22 4.68
N GLU A 52 -3.99 1.34 5.59
CA GLU A 52 -5.16 0.48 5.35
C GLU A 52 -6.42 1.30 4.98
N ASP A 53 -6.62 2.45 5.63
CA ASP A 53 -7.69 3.40 5.29
C ASP A 53 -7.67 3.86 3.83
N ALA A 54 -6.49 4.19 3.30
CA ALA A 54 -6.35 4.63 1.91
C ALA A 54 -6.45 3.46 0.92
N SER A 55 -6.03 2.27 1.34
CA SER A 55 -6.03 1.06 0.51
C SER A 55 -7.43 0.58 0.14
N GLU A 56 -8.40 0.72 1.05
CA GLU A 56 -9.80 0.31 0.82
C GLU A 56 -10.43 1.05 -0.35
N LEU A 57 -9.99 2.29 -0.58
CA LEU A 57 -10.49 3.14 -1.66
C LEU A 57 -10.09 2.64 -3.05
N VAL A 58 -9.08 1.76 -3.14
CA VAL A 58 -8.40 1.39 -4.38
C VAL A 58 -8.01 -0.10 -4.45
N ALA A 59 -8.73 -0.99 -3.77
CA ALA A 59 -8.41 -2.42 -3.70
C ALA A 59 -8.14 -3.05 -5.07
N GLU A 60 -8.97 -2.75 -6.08
CA GLU A 60 -8.77 -3.23 -7.46
C GLU A 60 -7.44 -2.78 -8.07
N THR A 61 -6.99 -1.56 -7.74
CA THR A 61 -5.69 -1.06 -8.23
C THR A 61 -4.54 -1.79 -7.57
N ILE A 62 -4.61 -2.05 -6.27
CA ILE A 62 -3.59 -2.79 -5.54
C ILE A 62 -3.48 -4.22 -6.08
N GLU A 63 -4.62 -4.88 -6.33
CA GLU A 63 -4.66 -6.24 -6.87
C GLU A 63 -3.92 -6.36 -8.21
N ARG A 64 -4.05 -5.37 -9.11
CA ARG A 64 -3.33 -5.34 -10.40
C ARG A 64 -1.82 -5.39 -10.26
N TYR A 65 -1.25 -4.94 -9.13
CA TYR A 65 0.19 -4.93 -8.90
C TYR A 65 0.67 -6.12 -8.05
N LYS A 66 -0.21 -6.99 -7.54
CA LYS A 66 0.20 -8.14 -6.70
C LYS A 66 1.06 -9.17 -7.43
N SER A 67 0.89 -9.31 -8.75
CA SER A 67 1.71 -10.20 -9.58
C SER A 67 2.99 -9.55 -10.10
N GLU A 68 3.16 -8.24 -9.90
CA GLU A 68 4.31 -7.49 -10.41
C GLU A 68 5.46 -7.48 -9.39
N VAL A 69 6.70 -7.48 -9.89
CA VAL A 69 7.89 -7.42 -9.01
C VAL A 69 8.03 -6.02 -8.38
N THR A 70 7.68 -4.97 -9.13
CA THR A 70 7.73 -3.58 -8.65
C THR A 70 6.56 -2.76 -9.21
N PRO A 71 5.94 -1.88 -8.41
CA PRO A 71 6.23 -1.61 -7.00
C PRO A 71 5.59 -2.64 -6.05
N ALA A 72 6.28 -3.01 -4.98
CA ALA A 72 5.66 -3.73 -3.87
C ALA A 72 4.76 -2.78 -3.06
N ILE A 73 3.46 -3.05 -3.03
CA ILE A 73 2.48 -2.23 -2.28
C ILE A 73 2.26 -2.87 -0.91
N ILE A 74 2.62 -2.16 0.15
CA ILE A 74 2.61 -2.67 1.53
C ILE A 74 1.63 -1.88 2.38
N LEU A 75 0.66 -2.58 2.96
CA LEU A 75 -0.34 -2.03 3.87
C LEU A 75 0.28 -1.72 5.24
N ILE A 76 0.03 -0.53 5.76
CA ILE A 76 0.46 -0.09 7.10
C ILE A 76 -0.73 0.48 7.89
N PRO A 77 -0.70 0.47 9.23
CA PRO A 77 -1.73 1.13 10.02
C PRO A 77 -1.69 2.66 9.86
N SER A 78 -2.80 3.31 10.19
CA SER A 78 -2.84 4.76 10.43
C SER A 78 -2.68 5.05 11.94
N HIS A 79 -2.73 6.33 12.32
CA HIS A 79 -2.76 6.76 13.72
C HIS A 79 -3.98 6.23 14.48
N ASN A 80 -5.05 5.83 13.77
CA ASN A 80 -6.23 5.20 14.33
C ASN A 80 -6.08 3.67 14.51
N GLY A 81 -4.95 3.10 14.06
CA GLY A 81 -4.67 1.67 14.13
C GLY A 81 -4.78 0.96 12.77
N THR A 82 -4.94 -0.36 12.82
CA THR A 82 -5.15 -1.25 11.66
C THR A 82 -6.63 -1.61 11.55
N LYS A 83 -7.11 -1.81 10.32
CA LYS A 83 -8.43 -2.39 9.99
C LYS A 83 -8.36 -3.91 9.79
N GLY A 84 -7.19 -4.51 9.97
CA GLY A 84 -6.93 -5.94 9.79
C GLY A 84 -6.85 -6.39 8.33
N ILE A 85 -6.80 -5.46 7.37
CA ILE A 85 -6.86 -5.80 5.93
C ILE A 85 -5.63 -6.61 5.52
N GLY A 86 -4.44 -6.16 5.89
CA GLY A 86 -3.20 -6.87 5.53
C GLY A 86 -3.13 -8.26 6.15
N LEU A 87 -3.55 -8.41 7.40
CA LEU A 87 -3.60 -9.71 8.08
C LEU A 87 -4.62 -10.65 7.42
N LYS A 88 -5.80 -10.11 7.07
CA LYS A 88 -6.82 -10.87 6.34
C LYS A 88 -6.30 -11.33 4.98
N GLU A 89 -5.60 -10.48 4.23
CA GLU A 89 -5.01 -10.88 2.95
C GLU A 89 -3.98 -12.01 3.11
N ILE A 90 -3.16 -11.98 4.16
CA ILE A 90 -2.23 -13.07 4.47
C ILE A 90 -2.99 -14.36 4.72
N GLN A 91 -4.04 -14.32 5.56
CA GLN A 91 -4.88 -15.49 5.86
C GLN A 91 -5.56 -16.04 4.59
N ASP A 92 -6.18 -15.17 3.80
CA ASP A 92 -6.85 -15.52 2.53
C ASP A 92 -5.86 -16.16 1.54
N ASN A 93 -4.62 -15.65 1.48
CA ASN A 93 -3.57 -16.21 0.63
C ASN A 93 -3.10 -17.59 1.11
N VAL A 94 -3.00 -17.79 2.43
CA VAL A 94 -2.65 -19.08 3.03
C VAL A 94 -3.73 -20.11 2.77
N GLU A 95 -5.00 -19.76 3.01
CA GLU A 95 -6.13 -20.66 2.71
C GLU A 95 -6.19 -21.03 1.23
N ARG A 96 -5.94 -20.07 0.33
CA ARG A 96 -5.90 -20.34 -1.12
C ARG A 96 -4.76 -21.28 -1.51
N ALA A 97 -3.60 -21.15 -0.88
CA ALA A 97 -2.42 -21.93 -1.23
C ALA A 97 -2.41 -23.34 -0.61
N VAL A 98 -2.92 -23.47 0.63
CA VAL A 98 -2.82 -24.70 1.44
C VAL A 98 -4.17 -25.43 1.55
N GLY A 99 -5.28 -24.73 1.34
CA GLY A 99 -6.65 -25.28 1.42
C GLY A 99 -7.24 -25.30 2.84
N GLN A 100 -6.51 -24.81 3.83
CA GLN A 100 -6.96 -24.72 5.23
C GLN A 100 -6.27 -23.56 5.94
N ASN A 101 -6.90 -23.03 6.99
CA ASN A 101 -6.25 -22.06 7.86
C ASN A 101 -5.18 -22.76 8.71
N ILE A 102 -3.93 -22.29 8.61
CA ILE A 102 -2.78 -22.78 9.39
C ILE A 102 -2.10 -21.69 10.23
N LEU A 103 -2.72 -20.51 10.33
CA LEU A 103 -2.24 -19.37 11.11
C LEU A 103 -3.12 -19.13 12.35
#